data_AF-A0A815A872-F1
#
_entry.id   AF-A0A815A872-F1
#
_cell.length_a   1.000
_cell.length_b   1.000
_cell.length_c   1.000
_cell.angle_alpha   90.00
_cell.angle_beta   90.00
_cell.angle_gamma   90.00
#
_symmetry.space_group_name_H-M   'P 1'
#
loop_
_entity.id
_entity.type
_entity.pdbx_description
1 polymer ?
#
loop_
_entity_poly.entity_id
_entity_poly.type
_entity_poly.pdbx_seq_one_letter_code
_entity_poly.pdbx_strand_id
1 'polypeptide(L)'
;MENIELKPEGLYIYDGGCNPPCQNNGTCTIYNNCTCTTDFTGAACDVQTTGLCLDNVTLDDNPILLITFGNGSTQYSKHTPSYFDFTTTYSQVFRATTNDGNFSFVNSIPNDFGNAWHVGATDHTGDKGGYMFLVNADFTPDQFYNSTVNNLCIGTRYEFSVYLTNVCAQSGLIEPNVRFEVRSLTAENQLLAELSSGNVPQYTTLTWARYGLSFIASSSAVALLMISDTAGGAGNDLALDDIALRVCAGQGTGFCYPK
;
A
#
# COMPACT_ATOMS: atom_id res chain seq x y z
N MET A 1 -31.70 7.02 -42.09
CA MET A 1 -32.90 7.76 -41.64
C MET A 1 -33.41 7.02 -40.43
N GLU A 2 -32.99 7.48 -39.25
CA GLU A 2 -33.48 6.97 -37.97
C GLU A 2 -34.93 7.45 -37.77
N ASN A 3 -35.80 6.55 -37.35
CA ASN A 3 -37.12 6.90 -36.89
C ASN A 3 -37.01 7.30 -35.41
N ILE A 4 -36.91 8.60 -35.15
CA ILE A 4 -37.00 9.17 -33.81
C ILE A 4 -38.47 9.47 -33.54
N GLU A 5 -39.09 8.70 -32.65
CA GLU A 5 -40.40 9.01 -32.09
C GLU A 5 -40.19 9.83 -30.80
N LEU A 6 -40.67 11.09 -30.80
CA LEU A 6 -40.56 11.99 -29.65
C LEU A 6 -41.71 11.73 -28.66
N LYS A 7 -41.38 11.49 -27.39
CA LYS A 7 -42.28 11.66 -26.24
C LYS A 7 -41.71 12.69 -25.25
N PRO A 8 -42.58 13.43 -24.53
CA PRO A 8 -42.17 14.64 -23.83
C PRO A 8 -41.70 14.38 -22.39
N GLU A 9 -40.74 15.21 -21.98
CA GLU A 9 -40.25 15.48 -20.62
C GLU A 9 -39.40 14.40 -19.92
N GLY A 10 -38.08 14.57 -20.04
CA GLY A 10 -37.24 14.75 -18.85
C GLY A 10 -36.81 13.51 -18.05
N LEU A 11 -36.22 12.50 -18.68
CA LEU A 11 -35.12 11.71 -18.11
C LEU A 11 -34.47 10.88 -19.23
N TYR A 12 -33.22 11.20 -19.60
CA TYR A 12 -32.42 10.27 -20.40
C TYR A 12 -31.99 9.14 -19.46
N ILE A 13 -32.75 8.04 -19.41
CA ILE A 13 -32.20 6.76 -18.98
C ILE A 13 -31.25 6.33 -20.09
N TYR A 14 -29.97 6.68 -19.94
CA TYR A 14 -28.92 5.98 -20.65
C TYR A 14 -29.03 4.52 -20.21
N ASP A 15 -29.47 3.64 -21.10
CA ASP A 15 -29.35 2.18 -20.96
C ASP A 15 -27.88 1.79 -21.17
N GLY A 16 -27.02 2.45 -20.40
CA GLY A 16 -25.59 2.34 -20.44
C GLY A 16 -25.19 1.15 -19.60
N GLY A 17 -25.37 -0.05 -20.16
CA GLY A 17 -24.71 -1.24 -19.63
C GLY A 17 -23.19 -1.02 -19.54
N CYS A 18 -22.55 -1.75 -18.64
CA CYS A 18 -21.10 -1.70 -18.46
C CYS A 18 -20.43 -2.37 -19.66
N ASN A 19 -19.40 -1.72 -20.21
CA ASN A 19 -18.55 -2.28 -21.26
C ASN A 19 -17.06 -2.12 -20.86
N PRO A 20 -16.38 -3.19 -20.44
CA PRO A 20 -16.82 -4.60 -20.46
C PRO A 20 -17.93 -4.91 -19.43
N PRO A 21 -18.70 -6.00 -19.61
CA PRO A 21 -19.72 -6.43 -18.65
C PRO A 21 -19.11 -6.69 -17.28
N CYS A 22 -19.88 -6.41 -16.22
CA CYS A 22 -19.51 -6.85 -14.89
C CYS A 22 -19.43 -8.38 -14.85
N GLN A 23 -18.35 -8.90 -14.27
CA GLN A 23 -18.08 -10.32 -14.13
C GLN A 23 -18.52 -10.82 -12.76
N ASN A 24 -18.45 -12.14 -12.53
CA ASN A 24 -18.61 -12.76 -11.22
C ASN A 24 -19.84 -12.30 -10.40
N ASN A 25 -20.99 -12.24 -11.08
CA ASN A 25 -22.27 -11.76 -10.56
C ASN A 25 -22.29 -10.29 -10.10
N GLY A 26 -21.32 -9.47 -10.50
CA GLY A 26 -21.37 -8.03 -10.36
C GLY A 26 -22.56 -7.41 -11.10
N THR A 27 -23.14 -6.37 -10.53
CA THR A 27 -24.28 -5.65 -11.10
C THR A 27 -23.81 -4.30 -11.63
N CYS A 28 -24.10 -4.01 -12.90
CA CYS A 28 -23.87 -2.68 -13.45
C CYS A 28 -24.95 -1.74 -12.92
N THR A 29 -24.56 -0.80 -12.06
CA THR A 29 -25.52 0.12 -11.42
C THR A 29 -25.61 1.45 -12.14
N ILE A 30 -24.51 1.89 -12.77
CA ILE A 30 -24.43 3.03 -13.70
C ILE A 30 -23.38 2.75 -14.79
N TYR A 31 -23.33 3.56 -15.84
CA TYR A 31 -22.42 3.35 -16.98
C TYR A 31 -20.96 3.15 -16.55
N ASN A 32 -20.40 1.98 -16.91
CA ASN A 32 -19.04 1.53 -16.58
C ASN A 32 -18.69 1.52 -15.09
N ASN A 33 -19.69 1.35 -14.21
CA ASN A 33 -19.47 1.15 -12.78
C ASN A 33 -20.16 -0.13 -12.31
N CYS A 34 -19.35 -1.10 -11.91
CA CYS A 34 -19.81 -2.37 -11.39
C CYS A 34 -19.86 -2.35 -9.86
N THR A 35 -20.99 -2.76 -9.31
CA THR A 35 -21.11 -3.12 -7.89
C THR A 35 -20.88 -4.62 -7.77
N CYS A 36 -19.81 -5.02 -7.08
CA CYS A 36 -19.39 -6.41 -7.00
C CYS A 36 -20.05 -7.17 -5.86
N THR A 37 -20.13 -8.49 -5.99
CA THR A 37 -20.48 -9.38 -4.87
C THR A 37 -19.35 -9.38 -3.84
N THR A 38 -19.63 -9.83 -2.62
CA THR A 38 -18.68 -9.77 -1.48
C THR A 38 -17.34 -10.45 -1.75
N ASP A 39 -17.31 -11.36 -2.72
CA ASP A 39 -16.17 -12.21 -3.05
C ASP A 39 -15.34 -11.65 -4.24
N PHE A 40 -15.71 -10.49 -4.80
CA PHE A 40 -15.07 -9.89 -5.98
C PHE A 40 -14.95 -8.36 -5.87
N THR A 41 -13.91 -7.82 -6.50
CA THR A 41 -13.55 -6.40 -6.58
C THR A 41 -12.96 -6.10 -7.96
N GLY A 42 -12.44 -4.90 -8.17
CA GLY A 42 -11.97 -4.42 -9.46
C GLY A 42 -13.10 -3.75 -10.26
N ALA A 43 -12.72 -2.98 -11.27
CA ALA A 43 -13.64 -2.15 -12.04
C ALA A 43 -14.73 -2.96 -12.77
N ALA A 44 -14.44 -4.23 -13.10
CA ALA A 44 -15.39 -5.15 -13.72
C ALA A 44 -15.75 -6.34 -12.82
N CYS A 45 -15.47 -6.28 -11.51
CA CYS A 45 -15.61 -7.42 -10.59
C CYS A 45 -14.78 -8.64 -11.02
N ASP A 46 -13.68 -8.38 -11.71
CA ASP A 46 -12.77 -9.35 -12.32
C ASP A 46 -11.66 -9.81 -11.35
N VAL A 47 -11.51 -9.12 -10.23
CA VAL A 47 -10.55 -9.48 -9.18
C VAL A 47 -11.31 -10.22 -8.09
N GLN A 48 -10.94 -11.46 -7.79
CA GLN A 48 -11.48 -12.15 -6.62
C GLN A 48 -11.01 -11.42 -5.35
N THR A 49 -11.92 -11.00 -4.47
CA THR A 49 -11.52 -10.61 -3.13
C THR A 49 -11.09 -11.88 -2.44
N THR A 50 -9.79 -12.06 -2.23
CA THR A 50 -9.30 -13.07 -1.31
C THR A 50 -9.67 -12.67 0.12
N GLY A 51 -10.94 -12.89 0.48
CA GLY A 51 -11.46 -12.86 1.83
C GLY A 51 -11.20 -14.22 2.49
N LEU A 52 -10.45 -14.21 3.58
CA LEU A 52 -9.79 -15.40 4.16
C LEU A 52 -10.67 -16.22 5.09
N CYS A 53 -11.97 -15.94 5.19
CA CYS A 53 -12.84 -16.71 6.08
C CYS A 53 -13.51 -17.83 5.32
N LEU A 54 -12.68 -18.68 4.73
CA LEU A 54 -13.07 -20.01 4.32
C LEU A 54 -12.62 -20.96 5.44
N ASP A 55 -13.48 -21.91 5.80
CA ASP A 55 -13.28 -22.87 6.89
C ASP A 55 -12.00 -23.73 6.76
N ASN A 56 -11.24 -23.58 5.67
CA ASN A 56 -9.98 -24.27 5.37
C ASN A 56 -8.96 -23.33 4.69
N VAL A 57 -8.53 -22.25 5.35
CA VAL A 57 -7.32 -21.54 4.92
C VAL A 57 -6.15 -22.51 5.04
N THR A 58 -5.76 -23.12 3.92
CA THR A 58 -4.40 -23.61 3.77
C THR A 58 -3.49 -22.41 3.97
N LEU A 59 -2.69 -22.44 5.03
CA LEU A 59 -1.57 -21.53 5.25
C LEU A 59 -0.59 -21.74 4.10
N ASP A 60 -0.90 -21.15 2.95
CA ASP A 60 0.01 -21.07 1.83
C ASP A 60 1.03 -19.97 2.14
N ASP A 61 2.25 -20.11 1.64
CA ASP A 61 3.32 -19.12 1.85
C ASP A 61 3.04 -17.79 1.13
N ASN A 62 1.90 -17.68 0.45
CA ASN A 62 1.48 -16.49 -0.27
C ASN A 62 0.82 -15.47 0.67
N PRO A 63 1.27 -14.20 0.64
CA PRO A 63 0.62 -13.15 1.38
C PRO A 63 -0.76 -12.84 0.80
N ILE A 64 -1.65 -12.37 1.67
CA ILE A 64 -3.04 -11.99 1.34
C ILE A 64 -3.05 -10.66 0.58
N LEU A 65 -2.17 -9.75 1.00
CA LEU A 65 -1.87 -8.48 0.37
C LEU A 65 -0.37 -8.50 0.08
N LEU A 66 0.02 -8.15 -1.14
CA LEU A 66 1.41 -7.88 -1.50
C LEU A 66 1.45 -6.69 -2.45
N ILE A 67 2.19 -5.66 -2.07
CA ILE A 67 2.44 -4.48 -2.89
C ILE A 67 3.94 -4.39 -3.14
N THR A 68 4.34 -4.76 -4.37
CA THR A 68 5.73 -4.63 -4.87
C THR A 68 5.91 -3.40 -5.77
N PHE A 69 4.88 -2.56 -5.87
CA PHE A 69 4.78 -1.39 -6.77
C PHE A 69 4.98 -1.66 -8.29
N GLY A 70 5.12 -2.93 -8.70
CA GLY A 70 5.28 -3.37 -10.08
C GLY A 70 6.65 -3.03 -10.66
N ASN A 71 6.79 -3.09 -11.99
CA ASN A 71 8.05 -2.74 -12.67
C ASN A 71 7.83 -1.92 -13.95
N GLY A 72 8.90 -1.31 -14.44
CA GLY A 72 8.86 -0.55 -15.69
C GLY A 72 10.21 0.03 -16.10
N SER A 73 10.25 0.51 -17.35
CA SER A 73 11.49 1.06 -17.93
C SER A 73 11.73 2.54 -17.62
N THR A 74 10.71 3.26 -17.18
CA THR A 74 10.81 4.68 -16.79
C THR A 74 11.21 4.81 -15.33
N GLN A 75 12.03 5.81 -14.98
CA GLN A 75 12.45 5.96 -13.59
C GLN A 75 11.28 6.17 -12.63
N TYR A 76 10.30 6.98 -13.00
CA TYR A 76 9.13 7.29 -12.18
C TYR A 76 7.91 6.57 -12.74
N SER A 77 7.29 5.72 -11.92
CA SER A 77 5.99 5.13 -12.23
C SER A 77 4.90 6.21 -12.18
N LYS A 78 3.92 6.13 -13.09
CA LYS A 78 2.75 7.01 -13.11
C LYS A 78 1.57 6.47 -12.29
N HIS A 79 1.72 5.29 -11.68
CA HIS A 79 0.71 4.77 -10.76
C HIS A 79 0.57 5.70 -9.55
N THR A 80 -0.65 5.83 -9.05
CA THR A 80 -0.99 6.62 -7.87
C THR A 80 -1.18 5.70 -6.66
N PRO A 81 -1.17 6.22 -5.41
CA PRO A 81 -1.47 5.43 -4.22
C PRO A 81 -2.75 4.60 -4.34
N SER A 82 -3.80 5.18 -4.94
CA SER A 82 -5.07 4.51 -5.18
C SER A 82 -5.00 3.30 -6.11
N TYR A 83 -3.98 3.21 -6.98
CA TYR A 83 -3.76 2.02 -7.80
C TYR A 83 -3.31 0.82 -6.96
N PHE A 84 -2.69 1.09 -5.82
CA PHE A 84 -2.22 0.09 -4.86
C PHE A 84 -3.11 0.04 -3.60
N ASP A 85 -4.35 0.53 -3.69
CA ASP A 85 -5.35 0.51 -2.62
C ASP A 85 -4.88 1.13 -1.30
N PHE A 86 -4.12 2.23 -1.36
CA PHE A 86 -3.79 3.04 -0.19
C PHE A 86 -3.94 4.53 -0.43
N THR A 87 -3.94 5.28 0.67
CA THR A 87 -3.98 6.74 0.71
C THR A 87 -2.81 7.28 1.52
N THR A 88 -2.47 8.54 1.27
CA THR A 88 -1.35 9.23 1.91
C THR A 88 -1.66 10.71 2.00
N THR A 89 -1.08 11.39 2.98
CA THR A 89 -1.11 12.86 3.08
C THR A 89 -0.01 13.51 2.23
N TYR A 90 0.94 12.72 1.73
CA TYR A 90 2.09 13.18 0.97
C TYR A 90 1.72 13.50 -0.48
N SER A 91 2.51 14.37 -1.11
CA SER A 91 2.30 14.80 -2.49
C SER A 91 3.19 14.02 -3.47
N GLN A 92 2.58 13.40 -4.49
CA GLN A 92 3.34 12.67 -5.50
C GLN A 92 4.07 13.62 -6.45
N VAL A 93 5.35 13.35 -6.71
CA VAL A 93 6.16 14.08 -7.69
C VAL A 93 6.85 13.12 -8.66
N PHE A 94 7.24 13.65 -9.83
CA PHE A 94 7.88 12.89 -10.92
C PHE A 94 9.19 13.56 -11.35
N ARG A 95 10.05 13.88 -10.37
CA ARG A 95 11.31 14.58 -10.57
C ARG A 95 12.31 14.18 -9.49
N ALA A 96 13.60 14.40 -9.77
CA ALA A 96 14.65 14.07 -8.82
C ALA A 96 14.58 14.95 -7.57
N THR A 97 14.36 16.26 -7.74
CA THR A 97 14.38 17.22 -6.63
C THR A 97 13.07 17.19 -5.85
N THR A 98 13.06 16.49 -4.73
CA THR A 98 11.93 16.40 -3.82
C THR A 98 11.98 17.53 -2.77
N ASN A 99 10.88 17.65 -2.03
CA ASN A 99 10.76 18.51 -0.86
C ASN A 99 10.14 17.62 0.23
N ASP A 100 10.33 17.99 1.49
CA ASP A 100 9.63 17.44 2.64
C ASP A 100 8.12 17.28 2.35
N GLY A 101 7.57 16.10 2.64
CA GLY A 101 6.17 15.77 2.35
C GLY A 101 5.89 15.29 0.93
N ASN A 102 6.93 15.11 0.09
CA ASN A 102 6.78 14.53 -1.25
C ASN A 102 7.11 13.03 -1.27
N PHE A 103 6.59 12.36 -2.30
CA PHE A 103 6.96 10.99 -2.59
C PHE A 103 6.97 10.68 -4.09
N SER A 104 7.59 9.55 -4.44
CA SER A 104 7.57 8.98 -5.78
C SER A 104 7.61 7.46 -5.74
N PHE A 105 7.04 6.81 -6.76
CA PHE A 105 7.34 5.41 -7.04
C PHE A 105 8.47 5.36 -8.06
N VAL A 106 9.64 4.85 -7.69
CA VAL A 106 10.85 4.89 -8.51
C VAL A 106 11.51 3.53 -8.68
N ASN A 107 12.01 3.24 -9.88
CA ASN A 107 12.71 1.96 -10.13
C ASN A 107 14.22 2.02 -9.83
N SER A 108 14.69 3.22 -9.48
CA SER A 108 16.04 3.49 -9.05
C SER A 108 16.06 4.81 -8.29
N ILE A 109 16.78 4.86 -7.18
CA ILE A 109 16.92 6.08 -6.37
C ILE A 109 17.46 7.22 -7.25
N PRO A 110 16.75 8.36 -7.37
CA PRO A 110 17.19 9.47 -8.18
C PRO A 110 18.38 10.19 -7.55
N ASN A 111 19.10 10.96 -8.35
CA ASN A 111 20.10 11.89 -7.83
C ASN A 111 19.42 13.13 -7.25
N ASP A 112 18.79 12.95 -6.09
CA ASP A 112 18.35 14.05 -5.25
C ASP A 112 19.49 14.50 -4.33
N PHE A 113 19.54 15.80 -4.02
CA PHE A 113 20.51 16.41 -3.12
C PHE A 113 22.00 16.10 -3.42
N GLY A 114 22.38 15.90 -4.68
CA GLY A 114 23.79 15.79 -5.08
C GLY A 114 24.51 14.57 -4.51
N ASN A 115 23.88 13.40 -4.56
CA ASN A 115 24.33 12.13 -3.98
C ASN A 115 24.23 12.05 -2.45
N ALA A 116 23.37 12.85 -1.81
CA ALA A 116 23.05 12.62 -0.40
C ALA A 116 22.32 11.29 -0.20
N TRP A 117 21.62 10.80 -1.22
CA TRP A 117 21.00 9.48 -1.25
C TRP A 117 21.83 8.43 -2.00
N HIS A 118 21.49 7.15 -1.82
CA HIS A 118 22.06 6.01 -2.53
C HIS A 118 21.63 5.97 -4.02
N VAL A 119 22.08 6.94 -4.82
CA VAL A 119 21.71 7.10 -6.23
C VAL A 119 21.90 5.81 -7.04
N GLY A 120 20.88 5.43 -7.79
CA GLY A 120 20.90 4.27 -8.69
C GLY A 120 20.64 2.92 -8.01
N ALA A 121 20.52 2.87 -6.68
CA ALA A 121 20.08 1.66 -5.99
C ALA A 121 18.65 1.27 -6.45
N THR A 122 18.42 -0.03 -6.63
CA THR A 122 17.15 -0.61 -7.09
C THR A 122 16.25 -1.01 -5.93
N ASP A 123 15.04 -1.42 -6.25
CA ASP A 123 14.02 -1.94 -5.34
C ASP A 123 14.48 -3.22 -4.60
N HIS A 124 13.67 -3.68 -3.66
CA HIS A 124 13.98 -4.86 -2.86
C HIS A 124 13.60 -6.17 -3.57
N THR A 125 12.48 -6.18 -4.31
CA THR A 125 11.97 -7.37 -5.01
C THR A 125 13.04 -7.99 -5.90
N GLY A 126 13.87 -7.14 -6.51
CA GLY A 126 15.05 -7.54 -7.27
C GLY A 126 14.73 -7.99 -8.69
N ASP A 127 13.51 -7.71 -9.16
CA ASP A 127 13.14 -7.87 -10.56
C ASP A 127 13.63 -6.68 -11.39
N LYS A 128 13.74 -6.88 -12.70
CA LYS A 128 14.35 -5.87 -13.56
C LYS A 128 13.44 -4.64 -13.67
N GLY A 129 13.88 -3.54 -13.07
CA GLY A 129 13.16 -2.27 -13.09
C GLY A 129 11.94 -2.27 -12.15
N GLY A 130 11.98 -3.08 -11.08
CA GLY A 130 11.02 -3.03 -10.00
C GLY A 130 10.96 -1.63 -9.38
N TYR A 131 9.75 -1.17 -9.09
CA TYR A 131 9.52 0.12 -8.44
C TYR A 131 9.55 -0.05 -6.93
N MET A 132 10.03 0.97 -6.23
CA MET A 132 9.91 1.12 -4.78
C MET A 132 9.18 2.42 -4.46
N PHE A 133 8.60 2.51 -3.27
CA PHE A 133 7.96 3.72 -2.78
C PHE A 133 8.96 4.56 -1.97
N LEU A 134 9.44 5.64 -2.60
CA LEU A 134 10.41 6.57 -2.06
C LEU A 134 9.70 7.77 -1.42
N VAL A 135 10.03 8.06 -0.16
CA VAL A 135 9.40 9.09 0.67
C VAL A 135 10.46 10.07 1.14
N ASN A 136 10.29 11.36 0.79
CA ASN A 136 10.99 12.45 1.45
C ASN A 136 10.11 12.91 2.63
N ALA A 137 10.46 12.44 3.82
CA ALA A 137 9.57 12.52 4.99
C ALA A 137 9.43 13.97 5.47
N ASP A 138 8.19 14.38 5.79
CA ASP A 138 7.90 15.76 6.19
C ASP A 138 8.59 16.13 7.52
N PHE A 139 8.73 17.43 7.77
CA PHE A 139 9.25 17.99 9.01
C PHE A 139 8.41 17.57 10.23
N THR A 140 7.10 17.46 10.04
CA THR A 140 6.16 16.99 11.06
C THR A 140 5.77 15.53 10.83
N PRO A 141 5.68 14.70 11.89
CA PRO A 141 5.16 13.34 11.80
C PRO A 141 3.84 13.28 11.04
N ASP A 142 3.79 12.44 10.00
CA ASP A 142 2.61 12.34 9.13
C ASP A 142 2.51 10.98 8.43
N GLN A 143 1.31 10.66 7.96
CA GLN A 143 0.91 9.34 7.48
C GLN A 143 1.20 9.18 5.98
N PHE A 144 2.32 8.52 5.66
CA PHE A 144 2.68 8.25 4.27
C PHE A 144 2.01 7.00 3.68
N TYR A 145 1.37 6.15 4.50
CA TYR A 145 0.58 4.99 4.04
C TYR A 145 -0.61 4.71 4.96
N ASN A 146 -1.78 4.56 4.34
CA ASN A 146 -3.00 4.07 4.98
C ASN A 146 -3.82 3.26 3.99
N SER A 147 -3.92 1.97 4.25
CA SER A 147 -4.73 1.04 3.47
C SER A 147 -5.80 0.41 4.34
N THR A 148 -6.93 0.07 3.73
CA THR A 148 -8.02 -0.68 4.35
C THR A 148 -8.01 -2.11 3.87
N VAL A 149 -7.98 -3.07 4.79
CA VAL A 149 -8.12 -4.49 4.49
C VAL A 149 -9.44 -4.99 5.05
N ASN A 150 -10.23 -5.63 4.19
CA ASN A 150 -11.54 -6.19 4.52
C ASN A 150 -11.51 -7.72 4.54
N ASN A 151 -12.62 -8.33 4.94
CA ASN A 151 -12.84 -9.78 4.95
C ASN A 151 -11.78 -10.57 5.75
N LEU A 152 -11.29 -9.97 6.86
CA LEU A 152 -10.45 -10.64 7.84
C LEU A 152 -11.25 -11.56 8.75
N CYS A 153 -10.60 -12.60 9.26
CA CYS A 153 -11.21 -13.54 10.18
C CYS A 153 -10.96 -13.12 11.60
N ILE A 154 -12.06 -12.79 12.28
CA ILE A 154 -12.04 -12.40 13.68
C ILE A 154 -11.40 -13.52 14.50
N GLY A 155 -10.49 -13.16 15.39
CA GLY A 155 -9.69 -14.08 16.22
C GLY A 155 -8.47 -14.67 15.51
N THR A 156 -8.29 -14.43 14.20
CA THR A 156 -7.10 -14.85 13.46
C THR A 156 -5.97 -13.86 13.66
N ARG A 157 -4.75 -14.39 13.79
CA ARG A 157 -3.52 -13.61 13.89
C ARG A 157 -2.98 -13.32 12.49
N TYR A 158 -2.69 -12.06 12.24
CA TYR A 158 -2.10 -11.55 11.00
C TYR A 158 -0.76 -10.89 11.29
N GLU A 159 0.10 -10.84 10.28
CA GLU A 159 1.34 -10.07 10.27
C GLU A 159 1.26 -9.02 9.16
N PHE A 160 1.48 -7.76 9.54
CA PHE A 160 1.67 -6.64 8.65
C PHE A 160 3.17 -6.31 8.59
N SER A 161 3.77 -6.39 7.41
CA SER A 161 5.22 -6.21 7.23
C SER A 161 5.55 -5.42 5.97
N VAL A 162 6.77 -4.89 5.92
CA VAL A 162 7.32 -4.13 4.80
C VAL A 162 8.85 -4.21 4.85
N TYR A 163 9.53 -4.07 3.72
CA TYR A 163 10.96 -3.80 3.70
C TYR A 163 11.21 -2.31 3.69
N LEU A 164 12.00 -1.81 4.64
CA LEU A 164 12.40 -0.41 4.73
C LEU A 164 13.91 -0.29 4.51
N THR A 165 14.32 0.85 3.97
CA THR A 165 15.71 1.30 3.96
C THR A 165 15.78 2.80 4.19
N ASN A 166 16.82 3.23 4.90
CA ASN A 166 17.24 4.62 4.90
C ASN A 166 17.91 4.90 3.54
N VAL A 167 17.45 5.92 2.80
CA VAL A 167 18.02 6.22 1.47
C VAL A 167 19.21 7.13 1.55
N CYS A 168 19.42 7.83 2.66
CA CYS A 168 20.58 8.69 2.85
C CYS A 168 21.87 7.87 2.88
N ALA A 169 22.89 8.31 2.15
CA ALA A 169 24.22 7.71 2.08
C ALA A 169 25.27 8.45 2.95
N GLN A 170 24.90 9.59 3.56
CA GLN A 170 25.77 10.44 4.38
C GLN A 170 25.54 10.27 5.90
N SER A 171 26.59 9.94 6.64
CA SER A 171 26.57 9.81 8.11
C SER A 171 26.18 11.09 8.85
N GLY A 172 25.40 10.95 9.92
CA GLY A 172 25.09 12.03 10.86
C GLY A 172 23.85 12.86 10.53
N LEU A 173 23.07 12.43 9.52
CA LEU A 173 21.74 12.95 9.24
C LEU A 173 20.69 12.30 10.16
N ILE A 174 19.49 12.87 10.17
CA ILE A 174 18.35 12.30 10.89
C ILE A 174 18.05 10.92 10.30
N GLU A 175 17.85 9.91 11.14
CA GLU A 175 17.44 8.58 10.68
C GLU A 175 15.92 8.49 10.67
N PRO A 176 15.29 7.90 9.63
CA PRO A 176 13.85 7.69 9.62
C PRO A 176 13.43 6.78 10.76
N ASN A 177 12.26 7.02 11.31
CA ASN A 177 11.56 6.11 12.21
C ASN A 177 10.11 6.00 11.76
N VAL A 178 9.60 4.78 11.66
CA VAL A 178 8.25 4.49 11.19
C VAL A 178 7.45 3.88 12.34
N ARG A 179 6.32 4.51 12.66
CA ARG A 179 5.30 3.92 13.54
C ARG A 179 4.28 3.18 12.69
N PHE A 180 4.14 1.90 12.99
CA PHE A 180 3.12 1.01 12.45
C PHE A 180 1.92 1.05 13.39
N GLU A 181 0.72 1.22 12.84
CA GLU A 181 -0.53 1.07 13.59
C GLU A 181 -1.49 0.17 12.83
N VAL A 182 -2.21 -0.69 13.56
CA VAL A 182 -3.33 -1.46 13.04
C VAL A 182 -4.57 -1.10 13.84
N ARG A 183 -5.61 -0.59 13.18
CA ARG A 183 -6.84 -0.13 13.83
C ARG A 183 -8.07 -0.84 13.28
N SER A 184 -9.00 -1.23 14.13
CA SER A 184 -10.29 -1.77 13.69
C SER A 184 -11.09 -0.69 12.96
N LEU A 185 -11.80 -1.03 11.87
CA LEU A 185 -12.70 -0.11 11.18
C LEU A 185 -14.15 -0.20 11.66
N THR A 186 -14.35 -0.55 12.94
CA THR A 186 -15.65 -0.41 13.60
C THR A 186 -15.85 1.02 14.12
N ALA A 187 -17.03 1.33 14.65
CA ALA A 187 -17.33 2.66 15.21
C ALA A 187 -16.36 3.07 16.34
N GLU A 188 -15.76 2.10 17.03
CA GLU A 188 -14.85 2.29 18.16
C GLU A 188 -13.42 2.65 17.74
N ASN A 189 -13.02 2.44 16.47
CA ASN A 189 -11.67 2.71 15.96
C ASN A 189 -10.53 2.21 16.87
N GLN A 190 -10.68 1.00 17.41
CA GLN A 190 -9.78 0.41 18.39
C GLN A 190 -8.37 0.21 17.80
N LEU A 191 -7.33 0.65 18.51
CA LEU A 191 -5.94 0.28 18.23
C LEU A 191 -5.71 -1.19 18.60
N LEU A 192 -5.42 -2.03 17.61
CA LEU A 192 -5.20 -3.46 17.78
C LEU A 192 -3.73 -3.80 18.01
N ALA A 193 -2.83 -3.07 17.36
CA ALA A 193 -1.40 -3.20 17.55
C ALA A 193 -0.68 -1.93 17.10
N GLU A 194 0.47 -1.67 17.74
CA GLU A 194 1.37 -0.58 17.42
C GLU A 194 2.83 -1.05 17.58
N LEU A 195 3.71 -0.57 16.72
CA LEU A 195 5.14 -0.79 16.82
C LEU A 195 5.90 0.40 16.22
N SER A 196 6.92 0.90 16.91
CA SER A 196 7.94 1.75 16.28
C SER A 196 9.05 0.86 15.72
N SER A 197 9.50 1.16 14.49
CA SER A 197 10.68 0.51 13.91
C SER A 197 11.97 0.78 14.70
N GLY A 198 11.96 1.80 15.57
CA GLY A 198 13.17 2.52 15.94
C GLY A 198 13.75 3.26 14.74
N ASN A 199 14.95 3.81 14.90
CA ASN A 199 15.66 4.40 13.77
C ASN A 199 15.98 3.32 12.73
N VAL A 200 15.65 3.59 11.47
CA VAL A 200 16.07 2.82 10.31
C VAL A 200 17.53 3.22 10.05
N PRO A 201 18.49 2.33 10.34
CA PRO A 201 19.89 2.69 10.37
C PRO A 201 20.40 2.99 8.97
N GLN A 202 21.42 3.84 8.93
CA GLN A 202 22.16 4.11 7.71
C GLN A 202 23.27 3.10 7.45
N TYR A 203 23.53 2.82 6.18
CA TYR A 203 24.61 1.95 5.73
C TYR A 203 25.43 2.60 4.63
N THR A 204 26.65 2.11 4.39
CA THR A 204 27.48 2.56 3.27
C THR A 204 26.99 2.05 1.92
N THR A 205 26.27 0.92 1.93
CA THR A 205 25.54 0.37 0.79
C THR A 205 24.08 0.27 1.19
N LEU A 206 23.16 0.69 0.32
CA LEU A 206 21.72 0.60 0.60
C LEU A 206 21.37 -0.83 1.02
N THR A 207 20.77 -0.95 2.21
CA THR A 207 20.49 -2.24 2.84
C THR A 207 19.05 -2.24 3.29
N TRP A 208 18.26 -3.13 2.69
CA TRP A 208 16.89 -3.38 3.06
C TRP A 208 16.80 -4.21 4.34
N ALA A 209 15.91 -3.83 5.24
CA ALA A 209 15.56 -4.62 6.40
C ALA A 209 14.04 -4.74 6.52
N ARG A 210 13.58 -5.92 6.96
CA ARG A 210 12.16 -6.20 7.12
C ARG A 210 11.69 -5.69 8.48
N TYR A 211 10.63 -4.90 8.46
CA TYR A 211 9.94 -4.38 9.64
C TYR A 211 8.47 -4.81 9.61
N GLY A 212 7.84 -4.87 10.78
CA GLY A 212 6.44 -5.26 10.86
C GLY A 212 6.02 -5.70 12.25
N LEU A 213 4.73 -5.91 12.41
CA LEU A 213 4.10 -6.37 13.65
C LEU A 213 3.05 -7.42 13.35
N SER A 214 2.62 -8.14 14.39
CA SER A 214 1.46 -9.02 14.31
C SER A 214 0.31 -8.52 15.17
N PHE A 215 -0.92 -8.78 14.74
CA PHE A 215 -2.14 -8.42 15.46
C PHE A 215 -3.17 -9.54 15.38
N ILE A 216 -4.14 -9.55 16.29
CA ILE A 216 -5.32 -10.41 16.21
C ILE A 216 -6.47 -9.55 15.72
N ALA A 217 -7.14 -9.96 14.64
CA ALA A 217 -8.28 -9.24 14.11
C ALA A 217 -9.46 -9.31 15.11
N SER A 218 -9.90 -8.15 15.63
CA SER A 218 -11.13 -8.05 16.43
C SER A 218 -12.36 -7.73 15.58
N SER A 219 -12.16 -7.35 14.32
CA SER A 219 -13.16 -7.01 13.31
C SER A 219 -12.79 -7.62 11.96
N SER A 220 -13.76 -7.70 11.04
CA SER A 220 -13.52 -8.17 9.67
C SER A 220 -12.83 -7.13 8.78
N ALA A 221 -12.68 -5.89 9.24
CA ALA A 221 -12.01 -4.82 8.52
C ALA A 221 -11.08 -4.04 9.44
N VAL A 222 -9.87 -3.73 8.95
CA VAL A 222 -8.84 -2.95 9.66
C VAL A 222 -8.17 -1.94 8.74
N ALA A 223 -7.69 -0.85 9.33
CA ALA A 223 -6.73 0.04 8.70
C ALA A 223 -5.31 -0.39 9.05
N LEU A 224 -4.42 -0.39 8.06
CA LEU A 224 -2.98 -0.60 8.19
C LEU A 224 -2.29 0.74 7.92
N LEU A 225 -1.61 1.29 8.91
CA LEU A 225 -0.98 2.60 8.83
C LEU A 225 0.54 2.49 8.97
N MET A 226 1.27 3.28 8.19
CA MET A 226 2.66 3.62 8.44
C MET A 226 2.79 5.14 8.51
N ILE A 227 3.36 5.61 9.60
CA ILE A 227 3.45 7.02 9.97
C ILE A 227 4.92 7.34 10.17
N SER A 228 5.41 8.42 9.58
CA SER A 228 6.72 8.95 9.90
C SER A 228 6.69 9.45 11.34
N ASP A 229 7.55 8.91 12.20
CA ASP A 229 7.58 9.19 13.65
C ASP A 229 8.94 9.75 14.07
N THR A 230 9.42 10.72 13.29
CA THR A 230 10.68 11.44 13.55
C THR A 230 10.43 12.94 13.43
N ALA A 231 11.12 13.76 14.23
CA ALA A 231 11.24 15.18 13.92
C ALA A 231 12.04 15.30 12.61
N GLY A 232 11.45 15.84 11.55
CA GLY A 232 12.08 15.85 10.23
C GLY A 232 13.17 16.91 10.08
N GLY A 233 13.70 17.03 8.86
CA GLY A 233 14.82 17.91 8.51
C GLY A 233 15.71 17.27 7.46
N ALA A 234 17.01 17.54 7.50
CA ALA A 234 17.95 16.86 6.60
C ALA A 234 18.19 15.41 7.06
N GLY A 235 17.76 14.45 6.25
CA GLY A 235 17.75 13.02 6.63
C GLY A 235 16.33 12.49 6.52
N ASN A 236 15.93 11.60 7.43
CA ASN A 236 14.60 10.99 7.61
C ASN A 236 13.92 10.40 6.36
N ASP A 237 14.58 10.43 5.22
CA ASP A 237 14.11 9.92 3.95
C ASP A 237 14.29 8.41 3.89
N LEU A 238 13.28 7.74 3.34
CA LEU A 238 13.25 6.29 3.27
C LEU A 238 12.67 5.80 1.96
N ALA A 239 13.03 4.58 1.59
CA ALA A 239 12.31 3.82 0.60
C ALA A 239 11.70 2.60 1.27
N LEU A 240 10.54 2.21 0.76
CA LEU A 240 9.85 1.01 1.18
C LEU A 240 9.39 0.18 -0.02
N ASP A 241 9.38 -1.13 0.17
CA ASP A 241 8.98 -2.11 -0.83
C ASP A 241 8.37 -3.35 -0.15
N ASP A 242 7.69 -4.19 -0.92
CA ASP A 242 7.10 -5.45 -0.47
C ASP A 242 6.20 -5.32 0.77
N ILE A 243 5.24 -4.38 0.72
CA ILE A 243 4.22 -4.26 1.77
C ILE A 243 3.34 -5.52 1.74
N ALA A 244 3.28 -6.24 2.86
CA ALA A 244 2.60 -7.52 2.92
C ALA A 244 1.70 -7.67 4.16
N LEU A 245 0.55 -8.33 3.96
CA LEU A 245 -0.28 -8.89 5.03
C LEU A 245 -0.32 -10.42 4.91
N ARG A 246 -0.03 -11.14 5.99
CA ARG A 246 0.03 -12.61 6.02
C ARG A 246 -0.80 -13.18 7.17
N VAL A 247 -1.34 -14.39 6.99
CA VAL A 247 -1.92 -15.16 8.11
C VAL A 247 -0.80 -15.85 8.87
N CYS A 248 -0.76 -15.73 10.21
CA CYS A 248 0.17 -16.49 11.02
C CYS A 248 -0.37 -17.89 11.37
N ALA A 249 0.51 -18.89 11.32
CA ALA A 249 0.24 -20.20 11.91
C ALA A 249 0.31 -20.10 13.45
N GLY A 250 -0.84 -20.11 14.11
CA GLY A 250 -0.93 -20.19 15.58
C GLY A 250 -0.74 -18.86 16.33
N GLN A 251 -0.76 -18.96 17.66
CA GLN A 251 -0.68 -17.83 18.59
C GLN A 251 0.78 -17.41 18.85
N GLY A 252 1.05 -16.12 19.08
CA GLY A 252 2.39 -15.61 19.40
C GLY A 252 2.56 -14.11 19.19
N THR A 253 3.81 -13.64 19.26
CA THR A 253 4.22 -12.24 18.99
C THR A 253 5.33 -12.19 17.92
N GLY A 254 5.53 -11.04 17.28
CA GLY A 254 6.54 -10.85 16.23
C GLY A 254 6.12 -11.37 14.85
N PHE A 255 7.09 -11.56 13.95
CA PHE A 255 6.84 -12.09 12.61
C PHE A 255 6.23 -13.52 12.67
N CYS A 256 5.37 -13.86 11.71
CA CYS A 256 4.96 -15.23 11.45
C CYS A 256 6.23 -16.02 11.10
N TYR A 257 6.50 -17.09 11.86
CA TYR A 257 7.51 -18.05 11.41
C TYR A 257 6.96 -18.77 10.18
N PRO A 258 7.75 -18.94 9.10
CA PRO A 258 7.42 -19.94 8.10
C PRO A 258 7.32 -21.30 8.82
N LYS A 259 6.37 -22.12 8.37
CA LYS A 259 6.30 -23.52 8.84
C LYS A 259 7.54 -24.29 8.40
#